data_AF-A0A7S4SK08-F1
#
_entry.id   AF-A0A7S4SK08-F1
#
_cell.length_a   1.000
_cell.length_b   1.000
_cell.length_c   1.000
_cell.angle_alpha   90.00
_cell.angle_beta   90.00
_cell.angle_gamma   90.00
#
_symmetry.space_group_name_H-M   'P 1'
#
loop_
_entity.id
_entity.type
_entity.pdbx_description
1 polymer ?
#
loop_
_entity_poly.entity_id
_entity_poly.type
_entity_poly.pdbx_seq_one_letter_code
_entity_poly.pdbx_strand_id
1 'polypeptide(L)'
;RDYFERAYGPPTRMMRGQQQQPLSPGSPSSVPPPLHHPGGVPAGGGGVGTTVGQISFEQAQDNFLRSLVGYSLVCYILQIKDRHNANILLSREGHLIHIDFGFVLGDTPKMGKVPLFSERAPFKLTAEFWDVIGGWRTKEGGRGVDFCKMFEAAFQVASDHADEIASLIEAAMLNFSRNVNEARSIANSVKARLRMRGAKDSPEQKTFIMELVNTALTSWGTSTYDWLQRSMNGYQ
;
A
#
# COMPACT_ATOMS: atom_id res chain seq x y z
N ARG A 1 13.51 15.43 1.06
CA ARG A 1 14.56 16.23 1.73
C ARG A 1 14.50 15.96 3.24
N ASP A 2 15.32 16.64 4.03
CA ASP A 2 15.44 16.54 5.50
C ASP A 2 15.94 15.16 5.96
N TYR A 3 15.05 14.15 5.95
CA TYR A 3 15.35 12.82 6.46
C TYR A 3 14.89 11.68 5.56
N PHE A 4 14.07 11.95 4.53
CA PHE A 4 14.23 11.22 3.26
C PHE A 4 15.71 11.33 2.76
N GLU A 5 16.43 12.38 3.21
CA GLU A 5 17.89 12.60 3.08
C GLU A 5 18.78 11.93 4.17
N ARG A 6 18.18 11.15 5.09
CA ARG A 6 18.85 10.11 5.92
C ARG A 6 17.94 8.86 5.99
N ALA A 7 17.26 8.59 4.88
CA ALA A 7 16.12 7.68 4.68
C ALA A 7 14.86 7.84 5.56
N TYR A 8 14.80 7.28 6.77
CA TYR A 8 13.52 6.78 7.35
C TYR A 8 13.18 7.22 8.81
N GLY A 9 13.60 8.40 9.28
CA GLY A 9 13.33 8.87 10.66
C GLY A 9 13.16 10.40 10.81
N PRO A 10 13.18 10.96 12.04
CA PRO A 10 12.90 10.29 13.30
C PRO A 10 11.37 10.22 13.59
N PRO A 11 10.91 9.30 14.46
CA PRO A 11 9.52 9.28 14.93
C PRO A 11 9.26 10.32 16.03
N THR A 12 8.05 10.85 16.11
CA THR A 12 7.64 11.79 17.18
C THR A 12 7.54 11.08 18.53
N ARG A 13 8.31 11.55 19.51
CA ARG A 13 8.37 11.00 20.87
C ARG A 13 7.12 11.39 21.68
N MET A 14 6.59 10.47 22.49
CA MET A 14 5.52 10.76 23.44
C MET A 14 5.95 11.73 24.57
N MET A 15 5.00 12.62 24.92
CA MET A 15 4.88 13.42 26.16
C MET A 15 5.99 14.39 26.57
N ARG A 16 5.59 15.67 26.74
CA ARG A 16 5.27 16.19 28.08
C ARG A 16 4.48 17.51 28.05
N GLY A 17 3.59 17.64 29.04
CA GLY A 17 3.48 18.81 29.91
C GLY A 17 3.20 20.19 29.29
N GLN A 18 1.99 20.70 29.54
CA GLN A 18 1.70 22.14 29.48
C GLN A 18 2.70 22.95 30.33
N GLN A 19 3.16 24.08 29.80
CA GLN A 19 3.45 25.28 30.60
C GLN A 19 3.39 26.51 29.69
N GLN A 20 2.22 27.17 29.68
CA GLN A 20 2.07 28.52 29.12
C GLN A 20 2.44 29.55 30.20
N GLN A 21 2.98 30.69 29.77
CA GLN A 21 3.26 31.83 30.64
C GLN A 21 1.98 32.58 31.02
N PRO A 22 1.95 33.31 32.16
CA PRO A 22 0.74 33.97 32.66
C PRO A 22 0.58 35.39 32.13
N LEU A 23 -0.66 35.91 32.16
CA LEU A 23 -1.00 37.30 32.47
C LEU A 23 -2.52 37.41 32.76
N SER A 24 -2.88 38.19 33.79
CA SER A 24 -4.23 38.39 34.34
C SER A 24 -4.47 39.89 34.59
N PRO A 25 -5.62 40.34 35.13
CA PRO A 25 -7.02 40.11 34.71
C PRO A 25 -7.78 41.45 34.49
N GLY A 26 -9.03 41.40 34.01
CA GLY A 26 -9.93 42.56 33.99
C GLY A 26 -11.41 42.16 33.91
N SER A 27 -12.25 42.77 34.76
CA SER A 27 -13.69 42.49 34.94
C SER A 27 -14.41 43.77 35.44
N PRO A 28 -15.75 43.84 35.58
CA PRO A 28 -16.86 43.09 34.96
C PRO A 28 -18.00 44.04 34.47
N SER A 29 -19.27 43.56 34.41
CA SER A 29 -20.55 44.30 34.19
C SER A 29 -21.06 44.31 32.72
N SER A 30 -22.34 44.13 32.37
CA SER A 30 -23.61 43.94 33.14
C SER A 30 -24.64 43.09 32.34
N VAL A 31 -25.73 42.66 33.00
CA VAL A 31 -26.86 41.86 32.45
C VAL A 31 -28.15 42.71 32.39
N PRO A 32 -29.06 42.44 31.44
CA PRO A 32 -30.49 42.33 31.77
C PRO A 32 -31.19 41.08 31.16
N PRO A 33 -32.41 40.70 31.62
CA PRO A 33 -32.90 39.31 31.52
C PRO A 33 -34.18 39.19 30.62
N PRO A 34 -35.13 38.23 30.76
CA PRO A 34 -35.48 37.35 29.63
C PRO A 34 -36.97 37.41 29.18
N LEU A 35 -37.32 36.65 28.13
CA LEU A 35 -38.72 36.37 27.78
C LEU A 35 -39.00 34.86 27.69
N HIS A 36 -39.90 34.41 28.58
CA HIS A 36 -40.72 33.19 28.51
C HIS A 36 -41.67 33.23 27.29
N HIS A 37 -42.34 32.20 26.75
CA HIS A 37 -42.81 30.85 27.17
C HIS A 37 -43.27 30.11 25.86
N PRO A 38 -43.97 28.94 25.85
CA PRO A 38 -43.76 27.65 26.51
C PRO A 38 -43.80 26.44 25.52
N GLY A 39 -43.46 25.22 25.97
CA GLY A 39 -43.85 23.99 25.24
C GLY A 39 -42.94 22.75 25.40
N GLY A 40 -43.10 21.99 26.50
CA GLY A 40 -42.75 20.55 26.50
C GLY A 40 -43.94 19.73 25.95
N VAL A 41 -43.97 18.39 25.90
CA VAL A 41 -43.14 17.25 26.37
C VAL A 41 -43.68 15.99 25.58
N PRO A 42 -43.26 14.72 25.78
CA PRO A 42 -42.12 14.12 26.50
C PRO A 42 -41.31 13.08 25.66
N ALA A 43 -40.43 12.34 26.35
CA ALA A 43 -39.50 11.36 25.79
C ALA A 43 -40.08 9.95 25.54
N GLY A 44 -39.36 9.19 24.71
CA GLY A 44 -39.46 7.73 24.52
C GLY A 44 -38.72 7.33 23.24
N GLY A 45 -37.85 6.32 23.20
CA GLY A 45 -37.29 5.48 24.25
C GLY A 45 -35.94 4.90 23.76
N GLY A 46 -35.20 4.21 24.64
CA GLY A 46 -33.83 3.78 24.35
C GLY A 46 -33.71 2.84 23.15
N GLY A 47 -33.17 3.37 22.03
CA GLY A 47 -32.62 2.59 20.94
C GLY A 47 -31.12 2.88 20.84
N VAL A 48 -30.29 2.18 21.62
CA VAL A 48 -28.87 2.06 21.29
C VAL A 48 -28.79 1.17 20.06
N GLY A 49 -28.93 1.81 18.90
CA GLY A 49 -28.66 1.18 17.62
C GLY A 49 -27.17 0.91 17.54
N THR A 50 -26.75 -0.29 17.96
CA THR A 50 -25.39 -0.78 17.78
C THR A 50 -25.06 -0.73 16.29
N THR A 51 -24.32 0.31 15.87
CA THR A 51 -23.93 0.50 14.47
C THR A 51 -22.96 -0.61 14.09
N VAL A 52 -23.47 -1.58 13.34
CA VAL A 52 -22.65 -2.70 12.86
C VAL A 52 -21.60 -2.18 11.88
N GLY A 53 -20.34 -2.16 12.34
CA GLY A 53 -19.17 -2.26 11.47
C GLY A 53 -18.80 -1.06 10.60
N GLN A 54 -18.94 0.18 11.08
CA GLN A 54 -18.22 1.29 10.44
C GLN A 54 -16.80 1.41 11.00
N ILE A 55 -15.81 1.07 10.18
CA ILE A 55 -14.39 1.34 10.47
C ILE A 55 -14.06 2.82 10.23
N SER A 56 -13.03 3.35 10.90
CA SER A 56 -12.58 4.71 10.64
C SER A 56 -11.81 4.83 9.32
N PHE A 57 -11.67 6.04 8.79
CA PHE A 57 -10.88 6.29 7.58
C PHE A 57 -9.42 5.89 7.77
N GLU A 58 -8.84 6.18 8.94
CA GLU A 58 -7.46 5.85 9.29
C GLU A 58 -7.25 4.33 9.34
N GLN A 59 -8.24 3.59 9.86
CA GLN A 59 -8.22 2.13 9.88
C GLN A 59 -8.37 1.54 8.47
N ALA A 60 -9.24 2.10 7.63
CA ALA A 60 -9.37 1.71 6.22
C ALA A 60 -8.06 1.97 5.46
N GLN A 61 -7.42 3.10 5.70
CA GLN A 61 -6.14 3.48 5.10
C GLN A 61 -4.98 2.60 5.58
N ASP A 62 -4.98 2.15 6.85
CA ASP A 62 -4.00 1.18 7.35
C ASP A 62 -4.18 -0.22 6.74
N ASN A 63 -5.43 -0.66 6.61
CA ASN A 63 -5.78 -1.90 5.93
C ASN A 63 -5.39 -1.87 4.44
N PHE A 64 -5.63 -0.74 3.76
CA PHE A 64 -5.21 -0.50 2.38
C PHE A 64 -3.69 -0.52 2.27
N LEU A 65 -2.97 0.21 3.12
CA LEU A 65 -1.52 0.30 3.10
C LEU A 65 -0.85 -1.07 3.32
N ARG A 66 -1.29 -1.84 4.33
CA ARG A 66 -0.74 -3.18 4.62
C ARG A 66 -0.94 -4.15 3.46
N SER A 67 -2.15 -4.18 2.91
CA SER A 67 -2.49 -5.06 1.79
C SER A 67 -1.78 -4.65 0.50
N LEU A 68 -1.69 -3.35 0.21
CA LEU A 68 -0.91 -2.80 -0.90
C LEU A 68 0.58 -3.16 -0.79
N VAL A 69 1.19 -3.06 0.40
CA VAL A 69 2.59 -3.51 0.63
C VAL A 69 2.73 -5.01 0.36
N GLY A 70 1.84 -5.83 0.92
CA GLY A 70 1.86 -7.28 0.73
C GLY A 70 1.73 -7.69 -0.74
N TYR A 71 0.73 -7.17 -1.45
CA TYR A 71 0.55 -7.44 -2.87
C TYR A 71 1.64 -6.82 -3.76
N SER A 72 2.24 -5.70 -3.37
CA SER A 72 3.42 -5.15 -4.06
C SER A 72 4.59 -6.12 -3.99
N LEU A 73 4.84 -6.71 -2.82
CA LEU A 73 5.90 -7.69 -2.63
C LEU A 73 5.60 -8.99 -3.40
N VAL A 74 4.38 -9.50 -3.34
CA VAL A 74 3.95 -10.68 -4.12
C VAL A 74 4.09 -10.44 -5.63
N CYS A 75 3.66 -9.27 -6.14
CA CYS A 75 3.85 -8.91 -7.55
C CYS A 75 5.33 -8.83 -7.94
N TYR A 76 6.18 -8.31 -7.05
CA TYR A 76 7.63 -8.26 -7.28
C TYR A 76 8.27 -9.65 -7.32
N ILE A 77 7.94 -10.53 -6.36
CA ILE A 77 8.48 -11.91 -6.20
C ILE A 77 7.94 -12.85 -7.27
N LEU A 78 6.69 -12.69 -7.70
CA LEU A 78 6.07 -13.59 -8.66
C LEU A 78 6.02 -13.03 -10.09
N GLN A 79 6.42 -11.78 -10.35
CA GLN A 79 6.25 -11.14 -11.67
C GLN A 79 4.83 -11.30 -12.23
N ILE A 80 3.80 -11.08 -11.40
CA ILE A 80 2.41 -11.04 -11.89
C ILE A 80 2.29 -9.87 -12.87
N LYS A 81 1.68 -10.10 -14.04
CA LYS A 81 1.62 -9.12 -15.15
C LYS A 81 0.25 -8.55 -15.45
N ASP A 82 -0.83 -9.27 -15.19
CA ASP A 82 -2.18 -8.77 -15.50
C ASP A 82 -2.78 -7.95 -14.36
N ARG A 83 -2.16 -6.79 -14.11
CA ARG A 83 -2.39 -5.98 -12.90
C ARG A 83 -3.36 -4.82 -13.13
N HIS A 84 -4.29 -4.94 -14.08
CA HIS A 84 -5.23 -3.85 -14.37
C HIS A 84 -6.26 -3.65 -13.25
N ASN A 85 -6.89 -2.48 -13.19
CA ASN A 85 -7.84 -2.13 -12.12
C ASN A 85 -9.02 -3.11 -11.96
N ALA A 86 -9.47 -3.80 -13.03
CA ALA A 86 -10.52 -4.81 -12.91
C ALA A 86 -10.07 -6.12 -12.21
N ASN A 87 -8.76 -6.32 -12.02
CA ASN A 87 -8.19 -7.43 -11.24
C ASN A 87 -7.85 -7.00 -9.80
N ILE A 88 -8.17 -5.76 -9.41
CA ILE A 88 -7.94 -5.23 -8.07
C ILE A 88 -9.28 -4.96 -7.40
N LEU A 89 -9.64 -5.78 -6.42
CA LEU A 89 -10.80 -5.58 -5.57
C LEU A 89 -10.42 -4.74 -4.34
N LEU A 90 -11.41 -4.05 -3.77
CA LEU A 90 -11.29 -3.32 -2.51
C LEU A 90 -12.39 -3.81 -1.56
N SER A 91 -12.01 -4.29 -0.37
CA SER A 91 -12.97 -4.72 0.66
C SER A 91 -13.62 -3.53 1.37
N ARG A 92 -14.74 -3.75 2.07
CA ARG A 92 -15.42 -2.70 2.86
C ARG A 92 -14.57 -2.20 4.02
N GLU A 93 -13.63 -3.03 4.46
CA GLU A 93 -12.67 -2.79 5.51
C GLU A 93 -11.39 -2.09 4.98
N GLY A 94 -11.33 -1.77 3.68
CA GLY A 94 -10.22 -1.07 3.05
C GLY A 94 -9.08 -1.96 2.54
N HIS A 95 -9.17 -3.29 2.62
CA HIS A 95 -8.13 -4.16 2.08
C HIS A 95 -8.15 -4.19 0.54
N LEU A 96 -7.01 -3.91 -0.08
CA LEU A 96 -6.75 -4.19 -1.49
C LEU A 96 -6.55 -5.71 -1.67
N ILE A 97 -7.21 -6.29 -2.67
CA ILE A 97 -7.14 -7.73 -2.97
C ILE A 97 -6.88 -7.89 -4.47
N HIS A 98 -5.73 -8.45 -4.82
CA HIS A 98 -5.43 -8.83 -6.21
C HIS A 98 -6.10 -10.18 -6.50
N ILE A 99 -6.86 -10.24 -7.59
CA ILE A 99 -7.46 -11.45 -8.17
C ILE A 99 -6.86 -11.70 -9.56
N ASP A 100 -7.16 -12.87 -10.12
CA ASP A 100 -6.64 -13.37 -11.40
C ASP A 100 -5.10 -13.42 -11.50
N PHE A 101 -4.56 -14.61 -11.27
CA PHE A 101 -3.14 -14.91 -11.43
C PHE A 101 -2.88 -15.71 -12.71
N GLY A 102 -3.58 -15.40 -13.81
CA GLY A 102 -3.38 -16.07 -15.11
C GLY A 102 -2.01 -15.82 -15.76
N PHE A 103 -1.27 -14.78 -15.35
CA PHE A 103 0.02 -14.38 -15.92
C PHE A 103 1.06 -14.12 -14.83
N VAL A 104 1.93 -15.11 -14.58
CA VAL A 104 2.88 -15.15 -13.45
C VAL A 104 4.25 -15.64 -13.92
N LEU A 105 5.28 -15.42 -13.11
CA LEU A 105 6.67 -15.87 -13.26
C LEU A 105 7.39 -15.43 -14.55
N GLY A 106 6.81 -14.47 -15.28
CA GLY A 106 7.36 -13.91 -16.51
C GLY A 106 6.44 -14.09 -17.73
N ASP A 107 5.39 -14.90 -17.61
CA ASP A 107 4.35 -14.96 -18.63
C ASP A 107 3.68 -13.59 -18.77
N THR A 108 3.63 -13.12 -20.01
CA THR A 108 3.07 -11.83 -20.40
C THR A 108 1.94 -12.07 -21.39
N PRO A 109 0.83 -11.32 -21.33
CA PRO A 109 -0.14 -11.28 -22.41
C PRO A 109 0.55 -10.91 -23.74
N LYS A 110 0.34 -11.74 -24.77
CA LYS A 110 0.89 -11.57 -26.11
C LYS A 110 -0.25 -11.30 -27.09
N MET A 111 -0.18 -10.20 -27.85
CA MET A 111 -0.98 -10.05 -29.08
C MET A 111 -0.07 -10.40 -30.25
N GLY A 112 -0.26 -11.59 -30.82
CA GLY A 112 0.65 -12.12 -31.84
C GLY A 112 2.06 -12.38 -31.28
N LYS A 113 3.09 -11.85 -31.96
CA LYS A 113 4.51 -12.08 -31.62
C LYS A 113 5.14 -11.01 -30.71
N VAL A 114 4.40 -9.97 -30.36
CA VAL A 114 4.90 -8.85 -29.56
C VAL A 114 4.39 -9.00 -28.12
N PRO A 115 5.25 -8.99 -27.08
CA PRO A 115 4.80 -8.88 -25.70
C PRO A 115 4.04 -7.56 -25.55
N LEU A 116 2.76 -7.60 -25.16
CA LEU A 116 1.85 -6.50 -25.47
C LEU A 116 2.33 -5.17 -24.88
N PHE A 117 2.84 -5.23 -23.65
CA PHE A 117 3.60 -4.16 -23.01
C PHE A 117 4.77 -4.75 -22.23
N SER A 118 5.94 -4.10 -22.33
CA SER A 118 7.04 -4.36 -21.40
C SER A 118 6.66 -3.75 -20.05
N GLU A 119 5.88 -4.49 -19.26
CA GLU A 119 5.49 -4.06 -17.92
C GLU A 119 6.72 -4.19 -16.98
N ARG A 120 7.58 -3.18 -17.08
CA ARG A 120 8.85 -3.00 -16.34
C ARG A 120 8.62 -2.56 -14.90
N ALA A 121 7.41 -2.12 -14.55
CA ALA A 121 7.05 -1.79 -13.19
C ALA A 121 7.26 -3.02 -12.28
N PRO A 122 7.99 -2.90 -11.15
CA PRO A 122 8.20 -4.04 -10.26
C PRO A 122 6.88 -4.57 -9.68
N PHE A 123 5.96 -3.66 -9.39
CA PHE A 123 4.59 -3.90 -8.91
C PHE A 123 3.69 -2.74 -9.33
N LYS A 124 2.36 -2.90 -9.17
CA LYS A 124 1.41 -1.81 -9.40
C LYS A 124 1.34 -0.89 -8.19
N LEU A 125 1.76 0.35 -8.38
CA LEU A 125 1.62 1.44 -7.42
C LEU A 125 1.29 2.70 -8.21
N THR A 126 0.00 3.00 -8.40
CA THR A 126 -0.45 4.14 -9.20
C THR A 126 -0.44 5.43 -8.38
N ALA A 127 -0.60 6.58 -9.05
CA ALA A 127 -0.74 7.87 -8.38
C ALA A 127 -1.95 7.89 -7.43
N GLU A 128 -3.07 7.29 -7.83
CA GLU A 128 -4.29 7.20 -7.02
C GLU A 128 -4.05 6.36 -5.75
N PHE A 129 -3.36 5.21 -5.85
CA PHE A 129 -2.99 4.41 -4.67
C PHE A 129 -2.05 5.18 -3.75
N TRP A 130 -1.15 6.00 -4.31
CA TRP A 130 -0.24 6.85 -3.55
C TRP A 130 -0.98 7.99 -2.83
N ASP A 131 -1.96 8.61 -3.48
CA ASP A 131 -2.77 9.67 -2.88
C ASP A 131 -3.75 9.15 -1.81
N VAL A 132 -4.29 7.93 -1.96
CA VAL A 132 -5.10 7.26 -0.90
C VAL A 132 -4.33 7.14 0.42
N ILE A 133 -3.03 6.85 0.36
CA ILE A 133 -2.16 6.82 1.55
C ILE A 133 -1.56 8.18 1.91
N GLY A 134 -2.00 9.27 1.27
CA GLY A 134 -1.49 10.64 1.48
C GLY A 134 -0.07 10.90 0.97
N GLY A 135 0.53 9.93 0.26
CA GLY A 135 1.85 10.00 -0.34
C GLY A 135 2.96 10.48 0.59
N TRP A 136 3.78 11.42 0.13
CA TRP A 136 4.92 11.98 0.87
C TRP A 136 4.55 13.09 1.88
N ARG A 137 3.25 13.40 2.05
CA ARG A 137 2.77 14.52 2.87
C ARG A 137 2.77 14.17 4.37
N THR A 138 3.92 13.74 4.92
CA THR A 138 4.03 13.18 6.28
C THR A 138 3.55 14.11 7.40
N LYS A 139 3.71 15.43 7.23
CA LYS A 139 3.18 16.45 8.16
C LYS A 139 1.65 16.53 8.18
N GLU A 140 1.00 16.01 7.14
CA GLU A 140 -0.46 15.98 6.94
C GLU A 140 -1.00 14.55 7.10
N GLY A 141 -0.22 13.63 7.68
CA GLY A 141 -0.60 12.22 7.87
C GLY A 141 -0.25 11.29 6.71
N GLY A 142 0.45 11.77 5.67
CA GLY A 142 0.87 10.95 4.53
C GLY A 142 1.84 9.81 4.89
N ARG A 143 1.53 8.61 4.39
CA ARG A 143 2.10 7.33 4.84
C ARG A 143 3.06 6.68 3.82
N GLY A 144 3.55 7.44 2.85
CA GLY A 144 4.55 6.93 1.89
C GLY A 144 5.85 6.44 2.53
N VAL A 145 6.26 7.02 3.67
CA VAL A 145 7.40 6.52 4.46
C VAL A 145 7.08 5.19 5.15
N ASP A 146 5.84 5.02 5.63
CA ASP A 146 5.39 3.77 6.22
C ASP A 146 5.35 2.64 5.18
N PHE A 147 4.93 2.96 3.94
CA PHE A 147 5.00 2.03 2.80
C PHE A 147 6.43 1.50 2.62
N CYS A 148 7.41 2.40 2.48
CA CYS A 148 8.80 1.99 2.24
C CYS A 148 9.37 1.14 3.40
N LYS A 149 9.08 1.51 4.65
CA LYS A 149 9.51 0.74 5.83
C LYS A 149 8.88 -0.64 5.91
N MET A 150 7.57 -0.74 5.70
CA MET A 150 6.87 -2.03 5.73
C MET A 150 7.29 -2.90 4.55
N PHE A 151 7.54 -2.31 3.38
CA PHE A 151 8.04 -3.02 2.21
C PHE A 151 9.48 -3.51 2.42
N GLU A 152 10.40 -2.70 2.98
CA GLU A 152 11.75 -3.16 3.36
C GLU A 152 11.67 -4.32 4.37
N ALA A 153 10.86 -4.20 5.41
CA ALA A 153 10.71 -5.23 6.44
C ALA A 153 10.13 -6.54 5.88
N ALA A 154 9.10 -6.46 5.03
CA ALA A 154 8.52 -7.63 4.37
C ALA A 154 9.49 -8.25 3.34
N PHE A 155 10.25 -7.43 2.62
CA PHE A 155 11.29 -7.88 1.70
C PHE A 155 12.40 -8.63 2.44
N GLN A 156 12.87 -8.13 3.59
CA GLN A 156 13.86 -8.81 4.42
C GLN A 156 13.37 -10.22 4.81
N VAL A 157 12.15 -10.33 5.35
CA VAL A 157 11.58 -11.64 5.74
C VAL A 157 11.47 -12.58 4.54
N ALA A 158 11.10 -12.08 3.37
CA ALA A 158 11.07 -12.88 2.15
C ALA A 158 12.48 -13.25 1.63
N SER A 159 13.50 -12.40 1.86
CA SER A 159 14.90 -12.71 1.57
C SER A 159 15.45 -13.79 2.50
N ASP A 160 15.06 -13.76 3.78
CA ASP A 160 15.50 -14.75 4.78
C ASP A 160 14.96 -16.15 4.46
N HIS A 161 13.79 -16.22 3.81
CA HIS A 161 13.16 -17.46 3.32
C HIS A 161 13.28 -17.68 1.79
N ALA A 162 14.28 -17.07 1.14
CA ALA A 162 14.40 -17.10 -0.32
C ALA A 162 14.69 -18.51 -0.89
N ASP A 163 15.27 -19.41 -0.08
CA ASP A 163 15.53 -20.81 -0.46
C ASP A 163 14.26 -21.68 -0.40
N GLU A 164 13.45 -21.52 0.65
CA GLU A 164 12.17 -22.21 0.79
C GLU A 164 11.17 -21.74 -0.27
N ILE A 165 11.09 -20.42 -0.51
CA ILE A 165 10.27 -19.84 -1.58
C ILE A 165 10.70 -20.38 -2.95
N ALA A 166 12.01 -20.42 -3.24
CA ALA A 166 12.51 -20.98 -4.49
C ALA A 166 12.19 -22.47 -4.63
N SER A 167 12.34 -23.25 -3.56
CA SER A 167 12.03 -24.69 -3.53
C SER A 167 10.55 -24.97 -3.80
N LEU A 168 9.64 -24.17 -3.22
CA LEU A 168 8.20 -24.25 -3.49
C LEU A 168 7.87 -23.90 -4.94
N ILE A 169 8.55 -22.91 -5.53
CA ILE A 169 8.38 -22.55 -6.94
C ILE A 169 8.93 -23.63 -7.87
N GLU A 170 10.09 -24.23 -7.59
CA GLU A 170 10.63 -25.35 -8.38
C GLU A 170 9.65 -26.53 -8.36
N ALA A 171 9.16 -26.92 -7.16
CA ALA A 171 8.19 -28.00 -7.01
C ALA A 171 6.85 -27.71 -7.72
N ALA A 172 6.33 -26.48 -7.64
CA ALA A 172 5.12 -26.09 -8.35
C ALA A 172 5.32 -26.14 -9.88
N MET A 173 6.40 -25.54 -10.39
CA MET A 173 6.67 -25.50 -11.83
C MET A 173 6.96 -26.89 -12.40
N LEU A 174 7.62 -27.78 -11.65
CA LEU A 174 7.79 -29.19 -12.03
C LEU A 174 6.45 -29.89 -12.30
N ASN A 175 5.42 -29.62 -11.50
CA ASN A 175 4.08 -30.20 -11.69
C ASN A 175 3.37 -29.67 -12.95
N PHE A 176 3.60 -28.40 -13.32
CA PHE A 176 2.96 -27.78 -14.50
C PHE A 176 3.72 -28.04 -15.81
N SER A 177 5.04 -27.77 -15.86
CA SER A 177 5.82 -27.87 -17.11
C SER A 177 6.39 -29.27 -17.37
N ARG A 178 6.53 -30.09 -16.32
CA ARG A 178 7.30 -31.36 -16.34
C ARG A 178 8.76 -31.20 -16.80
N ASN A 179 9.28 -29.97 -16.77
CA ASN A 179 10.62 -29.62 -17.26
C ASN A 179 11.49 -29.12 -16.10
N VAL A 180 12.43 -29.96 -15.66
CA VAL A 180 13.29 -29.71 -14.49
C VAL A 180 14.18 -28.48 -14.68
N ASN A 181 14.75 -28.30 -15.88
CA ASN A 181 15.67 -27.19 -16.15
C ASN A 181 14.95 -25.83 -16.14
N GLU A 182 13.74 -25.80 -16.67
CA GLU A 182 12.87 -24.62 -16.68
C GLU A 182 12.37 -24.28 -15.27
N ALA A 183 11.82 -25.26 -14.55
CA ALA A 183 11.37 -25.08 -13.17
C ALA A 183 12.49 -24.52 -12.25
N ARG A 184 13.70 -25.08 -12.36
CA ARG A 184 14.89 -24.62 -11.63
C ARG A 184 15.34 -23.22 -12.07
N SER A 185 15.26 -22.90 -13.36
CA SER A 185 15.61 -21.57 -13.86
C SER A 185 14.66 -20.49 -13.34
N ILE A 186 13.36 -20.79 -13.31
CA ILE A 186 12.33 -19.92 -12.75
C ILE A 186 12.52 -19.74 -11.24
N ALA A 187 12.74 -20.82 -10.49
CA ALA A 187 13.02 -20.77 -9.05
C ALA A 187 14.28 -19.96 -8.71
N ASN A 188 15.38 -20.16 -9.44
CA ASN A 188 16.60 -19.35 -9.30
C ASN A 188 16.35 -17.88 -9.63
N SER A 189 15.48 -17.58 -10.60
CA SER A 189 15.08 -16.21 -10.95
C SER A 189 14.20 -15.54 -9.89
N VAL A 190 13.40 -16.30 -9.13
CA VAL A 190 12.73 -15.83 -7.91
C VAL A 190 13.75 -15.54 -6.81
N LYS A 191 14.62 -16.51 -6.50
CA LYS A 191 15.67 -16.36 -5.48
C LYS A 191 16.58 -15.15 -5.75
N ALA A 192 16.98 -14.94 -7.00
CA ALA A 192 17.85 -13.83 -7.40
C ALA A 192 17.20 -12.45 -7.17
N ARG A 193 15.87 -12.33 -7.33
CA ARG A 193 15.13 -11.08 -7.07
C ARG A 193 14.97 -10.80 -5.58
N LEU A 194 14.86 -11.86 -4.76
CA LEU A 194 14.79 -11.74 -3.29
C LEU A 194 16.12 -11.37 -2.62
N ARG A 195 17.25 -11.40 -3.33
CA ARG A 195 18.53 -10.96 -2.77
C ARG A 195 18.47 -9.51 -2.30
N MET A 196 18.85 -9.27 -1.05
CA MET A 196 19.14 -7.93 -0.50
C MET A 196 20.25 -7.20 -1.29
N ARG A 197 20.35 -5.88 -1.13
CA ARG A 197 21.44 -5.04 -1.65
C ARG A 197 22.37 -4.50 -0.57
N GLY A 198 21.95 -4.55 0.69
CA GLY A 198 22.76 -4.24 1.86
C GLY A 198 22.28 -5.03 3.07
N ALA A 199 22.82 -4.72 4.25
CA ALA A 199 22.25 -5.23 5.49
C ALA A 199 20.86 -4.61 5.72
N LYS A 200 20.06 -5.23 6.59
CA LYS A 200 18.82 -4.62 7.08
C LYS A 200 19.10 -3.19 7.57
N ASP A 201 18.22 -2.26 7.24
CA ASP A 201 18.31 -0.86 7.62
C ASP A 201 19.51 -0.08 7.02
N SER A 202 20.33 -0.67 6.16
CA SER A 202 21.50 0.00 5.58
C SER A 202 21.13 1.00 4.46
N PRO A 203 21.94 2.05 4.21
CA PRO A 203 21.68 3.02 3.15
C PRO A 203 21.50 2.41 1.77
N GLU A 204 22.26 1.35 1.47
CA GLU A 204 22.24 0.63 0.19
C GLU A 204 20.91 -0.10 -0.01
N GLN A 205 20.42 -0.80 1.02
CA GLN A 205 19.13 -1.46 0.98
C GLN A 205 17.99 -0.44 0.83
N LYS A 206 18.04 0.66 1.57
CA LYS A 206 17.02 1.72 1.52
C LYS A 206 16.97 2.43 0.17
N THR A 207 18.13 2.61 -0.45
CA THR A 207 18.24 3.11 -1.83
C THR A 207 17.55 2.16 -2.80
N PHE A 208 17.85 0.87 -2.74
CA PHE A 208 17.22 -0.15 -3.58
C PHE A 208 15.69 -0.23 -3.41
N ILE A 209 15.18 -0.20 -2.17
CA ILE A 209 13.72 -0.15 -1.94
C ILE A 209 13.12 1.12 -2.54
N MET A 210 13.77 2.27 -2.39
CA MET A 210 13.29 3.53 -2.96
C MET A 210 13.32 3.54 -4.49
N GLU A 211 14.31 2.91 -5.12
CA GLU A 211 14.37 2.70 -6.57
C GLU A 211 13.18 1.86 -7.08
N LEU A 212 12.83 0.76 -6.39
CA LEU A 212 11.66 -0.05 -6.74
C LEU A 212 10.35 0.77 -6.64
N VAL A 213 10.16 1.51 -5.55
CA VAL A 213 8.96 2.34 -5.31
C VAL A 213 8.85 3.45 -6.36
N ASN A 214 9.95 4.17 -6.63
CA ASN A 214 9.97 5.21 -7.66
C ASN A 214 9.70 4.64 -9.05
N THR A 215 10.26 3.47 -9.39
CA THR A 215 10.04 2.79 -10.68
C THR A 215 8.58 2.35 -10.84
N ALA A 216 7.92 1.93 -9.75
CA ALA A 216 6.49 1.61 -9.77
C ALA A 216 5.63 2.86 -9.98
N LEU A 217 5.85 3.92 -9.17
CA LEU A 217 5.11 5.18 -9.22
C LEU A 217 5.22 5.92 -10.55
N THR A 218 6.40 5.87 -11.18
CA THR A 218 6.69 6.60 -12.43
C THR A 218 6.47 5.75 -13.69
N SER A 219 5.93 4.53 -13.55
CA SER A 219 5.72 3.67 -14.72
C SER A 219 4.52 4.11 -15.55
N TRP A 220 4.79 4.60 -16.76
CA TRP A 220 3.74 4.98 -17.72
C TRP A 220 2.93 3.77 -18.22
N GLY A 221 3.52 2.56 -18.18
CA GLY A 221 2.92 1.34 -18.74
C GLY A 221 1.65 0.86 -18.03
N THR A 222 1.55 1.05 -16.71
CA THR A 222 0.33 0.70 -15.95
C THR A 222 -0.82 1.62 -16.33
N SER A 223 -0.58 2.94 -16.38
CA SER A 223 -1.59 3.95 -16.76
C SER A 223 -2.11 3.75 -18.19
N THR A 224 -1.23 3.42 -19.15
CA THR A 224 -1.63 3.13 -20.53
C THR A 224 -2.40 1.81 -20.66
N TYR A 225 -2.06 0.79 -19.86
CA TYR A 225 -2.79 -0.49 -19.86
C TYR A 225 -4.18 -0.37 -19.23
N ASP A 226 -4.30 0.35 -18.11
CA ASP A 226 -5.61 0.68 -17.51
C ASP A 226 -6.47 1.53 -18.48
N TRP A 227 -5.86 2.45 -19.25
CA TRP A 227 -6.57 3.19 -20.32
C TRP A 227 -7.03 2.28 -21.47
N LEU A 228 -6.19 1.33 -21.92
CA LEU A 228 -6.57 0.37 -22.97
C LEU A 228 -7.70 -0.55 -22.52
N GLN A 229 -7.61 -1.12 -21.31
CA GLN A 229 -8.66 -1.99 -20.76
C GLN A 229 -9.99 -1.23 -20.56
N ARG A 230 -9.95 0.02 -20.07
CA ARG A 230 -11.14 0.91 -20.04
C ARG A 230 -11.72 1.12 -21.45
N SER A 231 -10.87 1.38 -22.44
CA SER A 231 -11.30 1.65 -23.82
C SER A 231 -11.84 0.42 -24.56
N MET A 232 -11.36 -0.78 -24.22
CA MET A 232 -11.80 -2.04 -24.85
C MET A 232 -13.02 -2.65 -24.15
N ASN A 233 -13.14 -2.52 -22.83
CA ASN A 233 -14.21 -3.16 -22.04
C ASN A 233 -15.35 -2.22 -21.62
N GLY A 234 -15.26 -0.92 -21.92
CA GLY A 234 -16.43 -0.03 -21.97
C GLY A 234 -17.04 0.40 -20.62
N TYR A 235 -16.28 0.35 -19.52
CA TYR A 235 -16.75 0.87 -18.22
C TYR A 235 -16.67 2.41 -18.18
N GLN A 236 -17.84 3.06 -18.00
CA GLN A 236 -17.98 4.49 -17.68
C GLN A 236 -17.84 4.73 -16.18
#